data_AF-A0A2U3LKN5-F1
#
_entry.id   AF-A0A2U3LKN5-F1
#
_cell.length_a   1.000
_cell.length_b   1.000
_cell.length_c   1.000
_cell.angle_alpha   90.00
_cell.angle_beta   90.00
_cell.angle_gamma   90.00
#
_symmetry.space_group_name_H-M   'P 1'
#
loop_
_entity.id
_entity.type
_entity.pdbx_description
1 polymer ?
#
loop_
_entity_poly.entity_id
_entity_poly.type
_entity_poly.pdbx_seq_one_letter_code
_entity_poly.pdbx_strand_id
1 'polypeptide(L)'
;MQKTAAHYARDLSPELRRAAEALLGQALDEDETVTLRASKGFIVKEATAGKARDEAFQQLFEQMDKISERVKEVPEEELNELIDEAVAHVRSHHE
;
A
#
# COMPACT_ATOMS: atom_id res chain seq x y z
N MET A 1 18.31 6.13 -6.86
CA MET A 1 17.99 7.07 -5.75
C MET A 1 16.51 7.38 -5.79
N GLN A 2 15.75 6.80 -4.87
CA GLN A 2 14.32 6.98 -4.75
C GLN A 2 14.05 8.18 -3.84
N LYS A 3 13.18 9.11 -4.25
CA LYS A 3 12.78 10.23 -3.40
C LYS A 3 11.42 9.90 -2.78
N THR A 4 11.38 9.75 -1.47
CA THR A 4 10.15 9.52 -0.71
C THR A 4 10.01 10.59 0.35
N ALA A 5 8.83 11.17 0.48
CA ALA A 5 8.45 12.07 1.57
C ALA A 5 7.11 11.61 2.14
N ALA A 6 6.94 11.70 3.45
CA ALA A 6 5.71 11.36 4.15
C ALA A 6 5.35 12.48 5.13
N HIS A 7 4.10 12.93 5.08
CA HIS A 7 3.58 14.01 5.92
C HIS A 7 2.17 13.66 6.39
N TYR A 8 1.76 14.12 7.58
CA TYR A 8 0.34 14.13 7.91
C TYR A 8 -0.39 15.17 7.07
N ALA A 9 -1.65 14.90 6.72
CA ALA A 9 -2.46 15.80 5.90
C ALA A 9 -2.66 17.17 6.59
N ARG A 10 -2.77 17.19 7.92
CA ARG A 10 -2.82 18.44 8.72
C ARG A 10 -1.54 19.28 8.65
N ASP A 11 -0.40 18.66 8.34
CA ASP A 11 0.90 19.35 8.27
C ASP A 11 1.22 19.85 6.85
N LEU A 12 0.37 19.53 5.86
CA LEU A 12 0.53 20.03 4.50
C LEU A 12 0.15 21.50 4.40
N SER A 13 0.90 22.25 3.58
CA SER A 13 0.45 23.59 3.19
C SER A 13 -0.90 23.51 2.46
N PRO A 14 -1.74 24.55 2.53
CA PRO A 14 -3.04 24.57 1.84
C PRO A 14 -2.96 24.35 0.31
N GLU A 15 -1.81 24.68 -0.29
CA GLU A 15 -1.56 24.46 -1.72
C GLU A 15 -1.23 23.00 -2.00
N LEU A 16 -0.36 22.38 -1.20
CA LEU A 16 0.01 20.98 -1.35
C LEU A 16 -1.17 20.05 -1.05
N ARG A 17 -1.97 20.37 -0.03
CA ARG A 17 -3.19 19.61 0.28
C ARG A 17 -4.17 19.60 -0.89
N ARG A 18 -4.47 20.78 -1.46
CA ARG A 18 -5.35 20.89 -2.64
C ARG A 18 -4.80 20.12 -3.84
N ALA A 19 -3.50 20.17 -4.07
CA ALA A 19 -2.88 19.40 -5.17
C ALA A 19 -2.98 17.89 -4.94
N ALA A 20 -2.78 17.42 -3.70
CA ALA A 20 -2.92 16.01 -3.34
C ALA A 20 -4.36 15.52 -3.48
N GLU A 21 -5.34 16.28 -2.98
CA GLU A 21 -6.77 15.97 -3.11
C GLU A 21 -7.21 15.92 -4.58
N ALA A 22 -6.72 16.85 -5.41
CA ALA A 22 -6.99 16.84 -6.84
C ALA A 22 -6.42 15.61 -7.55
N LEU A 23 -5.23 15.15 -7.15
CA LEU A 23 -4.63 13.90 -7.67
C LEU A 23 -5.36 12.65 -7.20
N LEU A 24 -5.85 12.64 -5.96
CA LEU A 24 -6.55 11.50 -5.36
C LEU A 24 -8.04 11.44 -5.73
N GLY A 25 -8.62 12.56 -6.17
CA GLY A 25 -10.04 12.69 -6.49
C GLY A 25 -10.97 12.69 -5.27
N GLN A 26 -10.42 12.86 -4.06
CA GLN A 26 -11.15 12.88 -2.80
C GLN A 26 -10.48 13.83 -1.79
N ALA A 27 -11.24 14.31 -0.81
CA ALA A 27 -10.72 15.11 0.29
C ALA A 27 -9.84 14.25 1.22
N LEU A 28 -8.86 14.88 1.86
CA LEU A 28 -8.01 14.24 2.86
C LEU A 28 -8.56 14.49 4.27
N ASP A 29 -8.59 13.48 5.12
CA ASP A 29 -8.83 13.63 6.56
C ASP A 29 -7.57 14.12 7.28
N GLU A 30 -7.71 14.85 8.39
CA GLU A 30 -6.57 15.51 9.04
C GLU A 30 -5.49 14.54 9.56
N ASP A 31 -5.92 13.34 9.99
CA ASP A 31 -5.05 12.30 10.52
C ASP A 31 -4.50 11.36 9.44
N GLU A 32 -4.87 11.55 8.17
CA GLU A 32 -4.33 10.76 7.08
C GLU A 32 -2.85 11.07 6.83
N THR A 33 -2.10 10.03 6.45
CA THR A 33 -0.69 10.17 6.06
C THR A 33 -0.59 10.21 4.54
N VAL A 34 -0.01 11.28 4.00
CA VAL A 34 0.27 11.44 2.58
C VAL A 34 1.72 11.09 2.29
N THR A 35 1.94 10.09 1.44
CA THR A 35 3.29 9.69 1.00
C THR A 35 3.48 9.99 -0.49
N LEU A 36 4.47 10.83 -0.81
CA LEU A 36 4.89 11.09 -2.18
C LEU A 36 6.14 10.26 -2.51
N ARG A 37 6.03 9.40 -3.52
CA ARG A 37 7.13 8.57 -4.00
C ARG A 37 7.43 8.89 -5.46
N ALA A 38 8.62 9.43 -5.71
CA ALA A 38 9.13 9.61 -7.07
C ALA A 38 10.13 8.50 -7.39
N SER A 39 9.83 7.72 -8.44
CA SER A 39 10.68 6.69 -9.01
C SER A 39 11.03 7.03 -10.45
N LYS A 40 12.21 6.58 -10.90
CA LYS A 40 12.56 6.62 -12.33
C LYS A 40 11.92 5.40 -12.99
N GLY A 41 11.16 5.61 -14.07
CA GLY A 41 10.51 4.54 -14.82
C GLY A 41 9.20 5.01 -15.46
N PHE A 42 8.54 4.11 -16.21
CA PHE A 42 7.18 4.34 -16.70
C PHE A 42 6.17 3.82 -15.67
N ILE A 43 5.02 4.47 -15.57
CA ILE A 43 3.89 3.93 -14.81
C ILE A 43 3.47 2.64 -15.52
N VAL A 44 3.80 1.49 -14.93
CA VAL A 44 3.53 0.16 -15.53
C VAL A 44 2.02 -0.07 -15.68
N LYS A 45 1.24 0.47 -14.76
CA LYS A 45 -0.22 0.46 -14.76
C LYS A 45 -0.72 1.63 -13.91
N GLU A 46 -1.67 2.40 -14.41
CA GLU A 46 -2.36 3.39 -13.59
C GLU A 46 -3.09 2.68 -12.45
N ALA A 47 -3.10 3.30 -11.27
CA ALA A 47 -3.87 2.78 -10.15
C ALA A 47 -5.35 2.72 -10.53
N THR A 48 -6.01 1.60 -10.23
CA THR A 48 -7.46 1.49 -10.36
C THR A 48 -8.13 2.53 -9.46
N ALA A 49 -9.11 3.25 -10.01
CA ALA A 49 -9.83 4.32 -9.31
C ALA A 49 -11.34 4.03 -9.23
N GLY A 50 -12.04 4.70 -8.30
CA GLY A 50 -13.49 4.57 -8.10
C GLY A 50 -13.95 3.13 -7.85
N LYS A 51 -15.05 2.71 -8.48
CA LYS A 51 -15.65 1.38 -8.29
C LYS A 51 -14.68 0.22 -8.53
N ALA A 52 -13.77 0.36 -9.50
CA ALA A 52 -12.77 -0.66 -9.79
C ALA A 52 -11.72 -0.80 -8.68
N ARG A 53 -11.44 0.30 -7.95
CA ARG A 53 -10.62 0.26 -6.74
C ARG A 53 -11.35 -0.52 -5.65
N ASP A 54 -12.62 -0.20 -5.42
CA ASP A 54 -13.42 -0.81 -4.35
C ASP A 54 -13.60 -2.32 -4.59
N GLU A 55 -13.88 -2.74 -5.82
CA GLU A 55 -13.95 -4.15 -6.21
C GLU A 55 -12.62 -4.88 -6.03
N ALA A 56 -11.50 -4.26 -6.41
CA ALA A 56 -10.17 -4.82 -6.19
C ALA A 56 -9.84 -4.97 -4.70
N PHE A 57 -10.24 -4.00 -3.86
CA PHE A 57 -10.10 -4.11 -2.41
C PHE A 57 -10.93 -5.25 -1.83
N GLN A 58 -12.19 -5.39 -2.24
CA GLN A 58 -13.04 -6.51 -1.78
C GLN A 58 -12.43 -7.86 -2.15
N GLN A 59 -11.98 -8.01 -3.40
CA GLN A 59 -11.32 -9.24 -3.84
C GLN A 59 -10.05 -9.55 -3.05
N LEU A 60 -9.26 -8.52 -2.70
CA LEU A 60 -8.08 -8.69 -1.87
C LEU A 60 -8.44 -9.19 -0.47
N PHE A 61 -9.43 -8.59 0.19
CA PHE A 61 -9.88 -9.03 1.51
C PHE A 61 -10.41 -10.47 1.49
N GLU A 62 -11.24 -10.82 0.50
CA GLU A 62 -11.73 -12.21 0.35
C GLU A 62 -10.58 -13.22 0.16
N GLN A 63 -9.52 -12.84 -0.55
CA GLN A 63 -8.34 -13.69 -0.71
C GLN A 63 -7.57 -13.82 0.60
N MET A 64 -7.40 -12.72 1.34
CA MET A 64 -6.74 -12.74 2.65
C MET A 64 -7.51 -13.60 3.66
N ASP A 65 -8.84 -13.52 3.68
CA ASP A 65 -9.68 -14.36 4.54
C ASP A 65 -9.51 -15.85 4.21
N LYS A 66 -9.55 -16.21 2.92
CA LYS A 66 -9.30 -17.60 2.47
C LYS A 66 -7.92 -18.10 2.87
N ILE A 67 -6.90 -17.23 2.81
CA ILE A 67 -5.55 -17.58 3.25
C ILE A 67 -5.54 -17.78 4.77
N SER A 68 -6.15 -16.87 5.53
CA SER A 68 -6.25 -16.97 6.99
C SER A 68 -6.94 -18.25 7.44
N GLU A 69 -8.01 -18.67 6.75
CA GLU A 69 -8.71 -19.92 7.06
C GLU A 69 -7.81 -21.13 6.82
N ARG A 70 -7.04 -21.14 5.74
CA ARG A 70 -6.12 -22.24 5.38
C ARG A 70 -4.99 -22.43 6.36
N VAL A 71 -4.56 -21.36 7.04
CA VAL A 71 -3.42 -21.40 7.98
C VAL A 71 -3.85 -21.43 9.43
N LYS A 72 -5.15 -21.52 9.72
CA LYS A 72 -5.70 -21.43 11.08
C LYS A 72 -5.18 -22.49 12.05
N GLU A 73 -4.76 -23.64 11.55
CA GLU A 73 -4.23 -24.76 12.35
C GLU A 73 -2.70 -24.79 12.40
N VAL A 74 -2.01 -23.86 11.72
CA VAL A 74 -0.55 -23.77 11.73
C VAL A 74 -0.10 -23.01 12.98
N PRO A 75 0.90 -23.50 13.73
CA PRO A 75 1.49 -22.77 14.84
C PRO A 75 2.01 -21.39 14.42
N GLU A 76 1.82 -20.39 15.26
CA GLU A 76 2.23 -19.00 14.98
C GLU A 76 3.75 -18.88 14.74
N GLU A 77 4.55 -19.66 15.47
CA GLU A 77 6.00 -19.68 15.32
C GLU A 77 6.43 -20.15 13.93
N GLU A 78 5.83 -21.23 13.43
CA GLU A 78 6.07 -21.76 12.08
C GLU A 78 5.60 -20.77 10.99
N LEU A 79 4.48 -20.08 11.21
CA LEU A 79 4.01 -19.02 10.31
C LEU A 79 4.99 -17.85 10.24
N ASN A 80 5.53 -17.41 11.37
CA ASN A 80 6.50 -16.32 11.42
C ASN A 80 7.81 -16.70 10.70
N GLU A 81 8.30 -17.92 10.88
CA GLU A 81 9.47 -18.43 10.16
C GLU A 81 9.25 -18.43 8.63
N LEU A 82 8.08 -18.86 8.17
CA LEU A 82 7.73 -18.85 6.75
C LEU A 82 7.63 -17.43 6.18
N ILE A 83 7.11 -16.48 6.96
CA ILE A 83 7.06 -15.06 6.56
C ILE A 83 8.48 -14.50 6.44
N ASP A 84 9.35 -14.78 7.41
CA ASP A 84 10.73 -14.31 7.40
C ASP A 84 11.51 -14.88 6.21
N GLU A 85 11.32 -16.17 5.89
CA GLU A 85 11.91 -16.81 4.71
C GLU A 85 11.43 -16.13 3.41
N ALA A 86 10.12 -15.93 3.25
CA ALA A 86 9.55 -15.29 2.08
C ALA A 86 10.04 -13.85 1.90
N VAL A 87 10.13 -13.09 2.99
CA VAL A 87 10.66 -11.71 2.99
C VAL A 87 12.14 -11.70 2.61
N ALA A 88 12.95 -12.61 3.15
CA ALA A 88 14.36 -12.74 2.82
C ALA A 88 14.56 -13.10 1.33
N HIS A 89 13.72 -13.98 0.80
CA HIS A 89 13.74 -14.36 -0.62
C HIS A 89 13.46 -13.17 -1.54
N VAL A 90 12.41 -12.38 -1.25
CA VAL A 90 12.06 -11.20 -2.06
C VAL A 90 13.15 -10.13 -1.97
N ARG A 91 13.73 -9.91 -0.79
CA ARG A 91 14.80 -8.91 -0.60
C ARG A 91 16.09 -9.31 -1.32
N SER A 92 16.46 -10.59 -1.32
CA SER A 92 17.65 -11.07 -2.02
C SER A 92 17.51 -11.06 -3.56
N HIS A 93 16.29 -11.13 -4.09
CA HIS A 93 16.03 -11.02 -5.54
C HIS A 93 16.09 -9.57 -6.09
N HIS A 94 16.33 -8.58 -5.23
CA HIS A 94 16.44 -7.17 -5.61
C HIS A 94 17.87 -6.59 -5.54
N GLU A 95 18.88 -7.45 -5.33
CA GLU A 95 20.31 -7.14 -5.52
C GLU A 95 20.82 -7.63 -6.90
#